data_AF-A0A081S5H9-F1
#
_entry.id   AF-A0A081S5H9-F1
#
_cell.length_a   1.000
_cell.length_b   1.000
_cell.length_c   1.000
_cell.angle_alpha   90.00
_cell.angle_beta   90.00
_cell.angle_gamma   90.00
#
_symmetry.space_group_name_H-M   'P 1'
#
loop_
_entity.id
_entity.type
_entity.pdbx_description
1 polymer ?
#
loop_
_entity_poly.entity_id
_entity_poly.type
_entity_poly.pdbx_seq_one_letter_code
_entity_poly.pdbx_strand_id
1 'polypeptide(L)'
;MKWKTLQHNGILFPPAYEAQGIKIKIKGEKVDLNLDQEEMVYQWAKKKDTPYVQDKVFQKNFTADFAKTLDSKFKKISYEDIDFSDAYKLVDKEKDLKEMMTKEEKKAIAAKRKELREELKAKYGVAMMDGKEVEVGNYMAEPPGIFIGRGEHPLRGRWKPRVTAKDVTLNLGKEAKVPEGKWGQNHSR
;
A
#
# COMPACT_ATOMS: atom_id res chain seq x y z
N MET A 1 2.71 32.58 -13.42
CA MET A 1 1.70 31.51 -13.65
C MET A 1 2.43 30.34 -14.28
N LYS A 2 2.27 29.09 -13.79
CA LYS A 2 3.09 27.94 -14.25
C LYS A 2 2.56 27.26 -15.52
N TRP A 3 1.28 27.43 -15.81
CA TRP A 3 0.56 26.95 -16.99
C TRP A 3 -0.75 27.77 -17.13
N LYS A 4 -1.36 27.73 -18.31
CA LYS A 4 -2.68 28.33 -18.63
C LYS A 4 -3.79 27.28 -18.63
N THR A 5 -3.53 26.09 -19.16
CA THR A 5 -4.45 24.94 -19.11
C THR A 5 -3.75 23.70 -18.59
N LEU A 6 -4.47 22.90 -17.80
CA LEU A 6 -3.98 21.62 -17.28
C LEU A 6 -5.14 20.62 -17.17
N GLN A 7 -5.02 19.49 -17.85
CA GLN A 7 -5.97 18.39 -17.77
C GLN A 7 -5.23 17.06 -17.59
N HIS A 8 -5.68 16.24 -16.65
CA HIS A 8 -5.17 14.88 -16.42
C HIS A 8 -6.25 14.00 -15.82
N ASN A 9 -6.04 12.68 -15.83
CA ASN A 9 -7.04 11.69 -15.40
C ASN A 9 -6.98 11.36 -13.90
N GLY A 10 -6.46 12.27 -13.06
CA GLY A 10 -6.24 12.00 -11.64
C GLY A 10 -5.03 11.11 -11.40
N ILE A 11 -5.12 10.25 -10.38
CA ILE A 11 -4.09 9.23 -10.06
C ILE A 11 -4.73 7.84 -10.01
N LEU A 12 -3.89 6.82 -10.20
CA LEU A 12 -4.25 5.43 -10.04
C LEU A 12 -4.09 4.98 -8.58
N PHE A 13 -5.13 4.37 -8.03
CA PHE A 13 -5.06 3.73 -6.72
C PHE A 13 -4.60 2.27 -6.84
N PRO A 14 -3.82 1.77 -5.87
CA PRO A 14 -3.46 0.35 -5.81
C PRO A 14 -4.71 -0.52 -5.66
N PRO A 15 -4.68 -1.76 -6.17
CA PRO A 15 -5.81 -2.69 -6.02
C PRO A 15 -6.17 -2.89 -4.54
N ALA A 16 -7.44 -3.20 -4.28
CA ALA A 16 -7.91 -3.55 -2.96
C ALA A 16 -7.17 -4.80 -2.45
N TYR A 17 -7.01 -4.89 -1.13
CA TYR A 17 -6.48 -6.09 -0.50
C TYR A 17 -7.48 -7.23 -0.61
N GLU A 18 -6.99 -8.41 -0.97
CA GLU A 18 -7.76 -9.65 -0.97
C GLU A 18 -7.33 -10.48 0.24
N ALA A 19 -8.31 -10.96 1.01
CA ALA A 19 -8.07 -11.80 2.16
C ALA A 19 -7.21 -13.00 1.79
N GLN A 20 -6.17 -13.25 2.58
CA GLN A 20 -5.29 -14.40 2.46
C GLN A 20 -5.65 -15.51 3.47
N GLY A 21 -6.60 -15.24 4.37
CA GLY A 21 -7.06 -16.17 5.40
C GLY A 21 -6.12 -16.27 6.60
N ILE A 22 -5.33 -15.23 6.86
CA ILE A 22 -4.34 -15.22 7.95
C ILE A 22 -5.02 -15.25 9.31
N LYS A 23 -4.51 -16.10 10.20
CA LYS A 23 -4.97 -16.22 11.59
C LYS A 23 -3.86 -15.83 12.54
N ILE A 24 -4.15 -15.01 13.54
CA ILE A 24 -3.19 -14.68 14.59
C ILE A 24 -3.71 -15.08 15.97
N LYS A 25 -2.79 -15.15 16.92
CA LYS A 25 -3.13 -15.15 18.34
C LYS A 25 -2.52 -13.94 19.01
N ILE A 26 -3.23 -13.38 19.99
CA ILE A 26 -2.72 -12.29 20.84
C ILE A 26 -2.89 -12.74 22.28
N LYS A 27 -1.79 -12.79 23.05
CA LYS A 27 -1.75 -13.35 24.42
C LYS A 27 -2.35 -14.76 24.50
N GLY A 28 -2.12 -15.57 23.45
CA GLY A 28 -2.64 -16.94 23.33
C GLY A 28 -4.10 -17.05 22.87
N GLU A 29 -4.87 -15.96 22.83
CA GLU A 29 -6.24 -15.95 22.33
C GLU A 29 -6.28 -15.80 20.81
N LYS A 30 -7.15 -16.56 20.13
CA LYS A 30 -7.40 -16.39 18.69
C LYS A 30 -8.10 -15.06 18.44
N VAL A 31 -7.69 -14.35 17.39
CA VAL A 31 -8.29 -13.07 16.98
C VAL A 31 -8.71 -13.18 15.52
N ASP A 32 -9.99 -12.91 15.25
CA ASP A 32 -10.53 -12.81 13.90
C ASP A 32 -10.20 -11.42 13.34
N LEU A 33 -9.53 -11.39 12.19
CA LEU A 33 -9.08 -10.15 11.56
C LEU A 33 -10.07 -9.71 10.49
N ASN A 34 -10.34 -8.41 10.43
CA ASN A 34 -10.92 -7.79 9.24
C ASN A 34 -9.85 -7.58 8.16
N LEU A 35 -10.27 -7.17 6.95
CA LEU A 35 -9.34 -7.00 5.82
C LEU A 35 -8.20 -6.03 6.09
N ASP A 36 -8.45 -4.91 6.78
CA ASP A 36 -7.42 -3.91 7.07
C ASP A 36 -6.40 -4.46 8.07
N GLN A 37 -6.88 -5.12 9.12
CA GLN A 37 -6.03 -5.78 10.13
C GLN A 37 -5.22 -6.92 9.51
N GLU A 38 -5.83 -7.71 8.63
CA GLU A 38 -5.16 -8.79 7.91
C GLU A 38 -4.08 -8.24 6.97
N GLU A 39 -4.34 -7.14 6.25
CA GLU A 39 -3.35 -6.46 5.41
C GLU A 39 -2.17 -5.95 6.25
N MET A 40 -2.42 -5.39 7.45
CA MET A 40 -1.35 -4.97 8.37
C MET A 40 -0.45 -6.14 8.77
N VAL A 41 -1.05 -7.27 9.16
CA VAL A 41 -0.33 -8.49 9.56
C VAL A 41 0.45 -9.07 8.38
N TYR A 42 -0.15 -9.12 7.20
CA TYR A 42 0.49 -9.62 5.98
C TYR A 42 1.70 -8.76 5.59
N GLN A 43 1.57 -7.43 5.64
CA GLN A 43 2.68 -6.51 5.35
C GLN A 43 3.80 -6.61 6.38
N TRP A 44 3.49 -6.89 7.64
CA TRP A 44 4.50 -7.24 8.66
C TRP A 44 5.20 -8.56 8.33
N ALA A 45 4.43 -9.60 8.01
CA ALA A 45 4.96 -10.93 7.68
C ALA A 45 5.94 -10.91 6.50
N LYS A 46 5.70 -10.08 5.49
CA LYS A 46 6.63 -9.85 4.37
C LYS A 46 7.99 -9.27 4.77
N LYS A 47 8.14 -8.77 6.00
CA LYS A 47 9.39 -8.22 6.53
C LYS A 47 10.13 -9.19 7.44
N LYS A 48 9.60 -10.40 7.71
CA LYS A 48 10.15 -11.34 8.69
C LYS A 48 11.64 -11.68 8.50
N ASP A 49 12.12 -11.69 7.25
CA ASP A 49 13.52 -12.01 6.91
C ASP A 49 14.41 -10.76 6.75
N THR A 50 13.94 -9.60 7.21
CA THR A 50 14.68 -8.32 7.13
C THR A 50 15.15 -7.86 8.51
N PRO A 51 16.21 -7.04 8.60
CA PRO A 51 16.65 -6.48 9.89
C PRO A 51 15.57 -5.66 10.60
N TYR A 52 14.59 -5.14 9.87
CA TYR A 52 13.52 -4.29 10.41
C TYR A 52 12.70 -5.00 11.50
N VAL A 53 12.46 -6.30 11.37
CA VAL A 53 11.64 -7.01 12.38
C VAL A 53 12.39 -7.25 13.68
N GLN A 54 13.71 -7.04 13.73
CA GLN A 54 14.50 -7.10 14.98
C GLN A 54 14.61 -5.73 15.65
N ASP A 55 14.24 -4.65 14.95
CA ASP A 55 14.31 -3.29 15.46
C ASP A 55 13.17 -3.03 16.47
N LYS A 56 13.55 -2.72 17.71
CA LYS A 56 12.60 -2.49 18.81
C LYS A 56 11.71 -1.26 18.61
N VAL A 57 12.19 -0.20 17.96
CA VAL A 57 11.36 0.97 17.62
C VAL A 57 10.37 0.59 16.53
N PHE A 58 10.81 -0.19 15.54
CA PHE A 58 9.96 -0.66 14.45
C PHE A 58 8.83 -1.57 14.97
N GLN A 59 9.17 -2.58 15.78
CA GLN A 59 8.21 -3.44 16.50
C GLN A 59 7.23 -2.60 17.31
N LYS A 60 7.73 -1.70 18.18
CA LYS A 60 6.89 -0.87 19.05
C LYS A 60 5.91 0.00 18.26
N ASN A 61 6.37 0.66 17.20
CA ASN A 61 5.54 1.55 16.40
C ASN A 61 4.46 0.78 15.64
N PHE A 62 4.81 -0.37 15.06
CA PHE A 62 3.85 -1.23 14.37
C PHE A 62 2.79 -1.74 15.35
N THR A 63 3.20 -2.33 16.47
CA THR A 63 2.27 -2.84 17.49
C THR A 63 1.36 -1.74 18.03
N ALA A 64 1.89 -0.52 18.24
CA ALA A 64 1.08 0.60 18.70
C ALA A 64 0.00 1.02 17.70
N ASP A 65 0.27 0.95 16.39
CA ASP A 65 -0.75 1.24 15.37
C ASP A 65 -1.72 0.08 15.17
N PHE A 66 -1.22 -1.16 15.19
CA PHE A 66 -2.04 -2.36 15.10
C PHE A 66 -3.01 -2.47 16.29
N ALA A 67 -2.55 -2.22 17.51
CA ALA A 67 -3.42 -2.23 18.69
C ALA A 67 -4.57 -1.22 18.58
N LYS A 68 -4.40 -0.08 17.90
CA LYS A 68 -5.48 0.89 17.68
C LYS A 68 -6.62 0.35 16.84
N THR A 69 -6.39 -0.65 15.99
CA THR A 69 -7.42 -1.25 15.14
C THR A 69 -8.13 -2.42 15.80
N LEU A 70 -7.58 -2.98 16.89
CA LEU A 70 -8.14 -4.14 17.61
C LEU A 70 -9.19 -3.75 18.67
N ASP A 71 -9.81 -4.74 19.29
CA ASP A 71 -10.71 -4.55 20.43
C ASP A 71 -10.03 -3.90 21.66
N SER A 72 -10.86 -3.34 22.55
CA SER A 72 -10.41 -2.65 23.77
C SER A 72 -9.48 -3.50 24.66
N LYS A 73 -9.71 -4.82 24.72
CA LYS A 73 -8.87 -5.76 25.48
C LYS A 73 -7.43 -5.88 24.96
N PHE A 74 -7.20 -5.59 23.67
CA PHE A 74 -5.88 -5.67 23.04
C PHE A 74 -5.21 -4.30 22.85
N LYS A 75 -5.71 -3.23 23.49
CA LYS A 75 -5.09 -1.89 23.40
C LYS A 75 -3.73 -1.79 24.09
N LYS A 76 -3.42 -2.69 25.02
CA LYS A 76 -2.18 -2.73 25.80
C LYS A 76 -1.48 -4.06 25.57
N ILE A 77 -0.89 -4.21 24.39
CA ILE A 77 -0.12 -5.39 23.97
C ILE A 77 1.29 -4.96 23.57
N SER A 78 2.27 -5.84 23.78
CA SER A 78 3.60 -5.72 23.22
C SER A 78 3.74 -6.54 21.93
N TYR A 79 4.87 -6.42 21.24
CA TYR A 79 5.13 -7.21 20.04
C TYR A 79 5.18 -8.71 20.37
N GLU A 80 5.77 -9.06 21.51
CA GLU A 80 5.94 -10.43 22.00
C GLU A 80 4.59 -11.10 22.34
N ASP A 81 3.53 -10.31 22.54
CA ASP A 81 2.18 -10.84 22.76
C ASP A 81 1.52 -11.39 21.48
N ILE A 82 2.06 -11.08 20.28
CA ILE A 82 1.43 -11.40 19.00
C ILE A 82 2.13 -12.59 18.33
N ASP A 83 1.37 -13.65 18.06
CA ASP A 83 1.82 -14.81 17.31
C ASP A 83 1.54 -14.63 15.82
N PHE A 84 2.61 -14.36 15.06
CA PHE A 84 2.59 -14.20 13.60
C PHE A 84 2.88 -15.50 12.83
N SER A 85 2.96 -16.66 13.50
CA SER A 85 3.46 -17.90 12.88
C SER A 85 2.69 -18.31 11.63
N ASP A 86 1.36 -18.12 11.61
CA ASP A 86 0.52 -18.43 10.45
C ASP A 86 0.82 -17.52 9.25
N ALA A 87 0.93 -16.21 9.51
CA ALA A 87 1.27 -15.22 8.50
C ALA A 87 2.68 -15.47 7.91
N TYR A 88 3.64 -15.87 8.76
CA TYR A 88 4.98 -16.22 8.30
C TYR A 88 4.97 -17.47 7.41
N LYS A 89 4.23 -18.52 7.79
CA LYS A 89 4.06 -19.73 6.97
C LYS A 89 3.45 -19.43 5.60
N LEU A 90 2.45 -18.54 5.55
CA LEU A 90 1.86 -18.10 4.29
C LEU A 90 2.91 -17.44 3.38
N VAL A 91 3.68 -16.48 3.91
CA VAL A 91 4.70 -15.76 3.14
C VAL A 91 5.83 -16.67 2.69
N ASP A 92 6.25 -17.63 3.52
CA ASP A 92 7.23 -18.65 3.13
C ASP A 92 6.71 -19.51 1.98
N LYS A 93 5.46 -19.99 2.07
CA LYS A 93 4.83 -20.75 0.99
C LYS A 93 4.73 -19.95 -0.31
N GLU A 94 4.37 -18.67 -0.26
CA GLU A 94 4.36 -17.79 -1.44
C GLU A 94 5.75 -17.65 -2.07
N LYS A 95 6.78 -17.53 -1.23
CA LYS A 95 8.17 -17.44 -1.68
C LYS A 95 8.60 -18.73 -2.36
N ASP A 96 8.34 -19.88 -1.74
CA ASP A 96 8.67 -21.20 -2.30
C ASP A 96 7.96 -21.43 -3.64
N LEU A 97 6.65 -21.13 -3.73
CA LEU A 97 5.89 -21.24 -4.98
C LEU A 97 6.51 -20.35 -6.08
N LYS A 98 6.90 -19.13 -5.75
CA LYS A 98 7.52 -18.20 -6.70
C LYS A 98 8.91 -18.68 -7.15
N GLU A 99 9.66 -19.32 -6.27
CA GLU A 99 10.95 -19.92 -6.61
C GLU A 99 10.78 -21.12 -7.54
N MET A 100 9.80 -21.98 -7.27
CA MET A 100 9.43 -23.16 -8.07
C MET A 100 8.85 -22.83 -9.45
N MET A 101 8.33 -21.62 -9.67
CA MET A 101 7.82 -21.21 -10.97
C MET A 101 8.87 -21.35 -12.09
N THR A 102 8.43 -21.90 -13.22
CA THR A 102 9.23 -22.05 -14.44
C THR A 102 9.58 -20.69 -15.07
N LYS A 103 10.57 -20.69 -15.96
CA LYS A 103 10.97 -19.49 -16.69
C LYS A 103 9.83 -18.99 -17.59
N GLU A 104 9.09 -19.91 -18.19
CA GLU A 104 7.96 -19.68 -19.07
C GLU A 104 6.80 -19.01 -18.32
N GLU A 105 6.43 -19.53 -17.14
CA GLU A 105 5.39 -18.91 -16.30
C GLU A 105 5.79 -17.54 -15.79
N LYS A 106 7.05 -17.37 -15.33
CA LYS A 106 7.59 -16.06 -14.93
C LYS A 106 7.52 -15.06 -16.09
N LYS A 107 7.85 -15.48 -17.31
CA LYS A 107 7.76 -14.66 -18.53
C LYS A 107 6.31 -14.29 -18.86
N ALA A 108 5.37 -15.23 -18.76
CA ALA A 108 3.95 -14.99 -19.01
C ALA A 108 3.35 -13.97 -18.01
N ILE A 109 3.66 -14.10 -16.72
CA ILE A 109 3.21 -13.12 -15.71
C ILE A 109 3.83 -11.75 -15.96
N ALA A 110 5.12 -11.69 -16.32
CA ALA A 110 5.78 -10.43 -16.64
C ALA A 110 5.17 -9.74 -17.87
N ALA A 111 4.81 -10.49 -18.91
CA ALA A 111 4.14 -9.97 -20.09
C ALA A 111 2.77 -9.35 -19.75
N LYS A 112 1.91 -10.09 -19.02
CA LYS A 112 0.61 -9.57 -18.56
C LYS A 112 0.74 -8.30 -17.72
N ARG A 113 1.75 -8.25 -16.83
CA ARG A 113 2.04 -7.05 -16.01
C ARG A 113 2.55 -5.88 -16.84
N LYS A 114 3.27 -6.15 -17.93
CA LYS A 114 3.78 -5.12 -18.84
C LYS A 114 2.62 -4.51 -19.63
N GLU A 115 1.76 -5.33 -20.22
CA GLU A 115 0.57 -4.88 -20.97
C GLU A 115 -0.33 -3.99 -20.10
N LEU A 116 -0.68 -4.46 -18.89
CA LEU A 116 -1.49 -3.68 -17.95
C LEU A 116 -0.79 -2.35 -17.57
N ARG A 117 0.53 -2.35 -17.40
CA ARG A 117 1.28 -1.14 -17.08
C ARG A 117 1.27 -0.14 -18.23
N GLU A 118 1.37 -0.60 -19.47
CA GLU A 118 1.33 0.26 -20.66
C GLU A 118 -0.05 0.90 -20.83
N GLU A 119 -1.13 0.13 -20.64
CA GLU A 119 -2.51 0.64 -20.63
C GLU A 119 -2.71 1.72 -19.54
N LEU A 120 -2.28 1.43 -18.31
CA LEU A 120 -2.42 2.36 -17.19
C LEU A 120 -1.54 3.60 -17.36
N LYS A 121 -0.34 3.47 -17.95
CA LYS A 121 0.55 4.60 -18.26
C LYS A 121 -0.06 5.50 -19.31
N ALA A 122 -0.66 4.95 -20.36
CA ALA A 122 -1.35 5.75 -21.38
C ALA A 122 -2.52 6.54 -20.77
N LYS A 123 -3.22 5.97 -19.79
CA LYS A 123 -4.36 6.63 -19.13
C LYS A 123 -3.96 7.65 -18.06
N TYR A 124 -3.05 7.32 -17.16
CA TYR A 124 -2.75 8.14 -15.97
C TYR A 124 -1.35 8.76 -15.99
N GLY A 125 -0.44 8.25 -16.82
CA GLY A 125 0.94 8.71 -16.93
C GLY A 125 1.12 9.91 -17.87
N VAL A 126 0.03 10.50 -18.35
CA VAL A 126 0.03 11.59 -19.32
C VAL A 126 -0.92 12.69 -18.86
N ALA A 127 -0.52 13.94 -19.05
CA ALA A 127 -1.35 15.13 -18.86
C ALA A 127 -1.27 16.04 -20.09
N MET A 128 -2.30 16.85 -20.29
CA MET A 128 -2.34 17.90 -21.31
C MET A 128 -2.09 19.25 -20.62
N MET A 129 -0.96 19.89 -20.92
CA MET A 129 -0.56 21.17 -20.35
C MET A 129 -0.32 22.18 -21.47
N ASP A 130 -1.07 23.27 -21.49
CA ASP A 130 -0.99 24.32 -22.53
C ASP A 130 -1.12 23.78 -23.96
N GLY A 131 -1.97 22.76 -24.14
CA GLY A 131 -2.20 22.09 -25.43
C GLY A 131 -1.09 21.12 -25.86
N LYS A 132 -0.11 20.86 -24.99
CA LYS A 132 0.95 19.87 -25.23
C LYS A 132 0.82 18.69 -24.26
N GLU A 133 1.06 17.51 -24.80
CA GLU A 133 1.15 16.29 -24.01
C GLU A 133 2.45 16.29 -23.19
N VAL A 134 2.35 16.01 -21.89
CA VAL A 134 3.47 15.90 -20.96
C VAL A 134 3.38 14.64 -20.11
N GLU A 135 4.52 14.02 -19.82
CA GLU A 135 4.60 12.83 -18.99
C GLU A 135 4.43 13.17 -17.51
N VAL A 136 3.62 12.38 -16.80
CA VAL A 136 3.42 12.47 -15.35
C VAL A 136 4.39 11.53 -14.65
N GLY A 137 5.26 12.08 -13.80
CA GLY A 137 6.31 11.31 -13.13
C GLY A 137 5.81 10.16 -12.25
N ASN A 138 4.99 10.46 -11.23
CA ASN A 138 4.33 9.43 -10.42
C ASN A 138 2.82 9.65 -10.42
N TYR A 139 2.12 8.77 -11.12
CA TYR A 139 0.67 8.78 -11.23
C TYR A 139 -0.01 7.70 -10.38
N MET A 140 0.75 6.93 -9.61
CA MET A 140 0.22 5.86 -8.75
C MET A 140 0.31 6.27 -7.28
N ALA A 141 -0.79 6.13 -6.54
CA ALA A 141 -0.77 6.29 -5.09
C ALA A 141 0.12 5.21 -4.46
N GLU A 142 0.83 5.57 -3.37
CA GLU A 142 1.59 4.59 -2.61
C GLU A 142 0.65 3.51 -2.03
N PRO A 143 1.00 2.22 -2.12
CA PRO A 143 0.24 1.17 -1.44
C PRO A 143 0.35 1.30 0.08
N PRO A 144 -0.66 0.83 0.83
CA PRO A 144 -0.56 0.74 2.28
C PRO A 144 0.61 -0.17 2.68
N GLY A 145 1.19 0.09 3.84
CA GLY A 145 2.33 -0.68 4.30
C GLY A 145 2.98 -0.10 5.54
N ILE A 146 4.18 -0.57 5.83
CA ILE A 146 4.90 -0.13 7.04
C ILE A 146 5.95 0.89 6.64
N PHE A 147 5.97 2.04 7.32
CA PHE A 147 6.96 3.07 7.08
C PHE A 147 8.35 2.58 7.48
N ILE A 148 9.24 2.41 6.50
CA ILE A 148 10.59 1.90 6.75
C ILE A 148 11.51 2.97 7.36
N GLY A 149 11.38 4.23 6.94
CA GLY A 149 12.31 5.29 7.32
C GLY A 149 13.73 5.05 6.81
N ARG A 150 14.58 6.08 6.81
CA ARG A 150 16.03 5.93 6.56
C ARG A 150 16.77 6.14 7.88
N GLY A 151 17.84 5.38 8.10
CA GLY A 151 18.60 5.43 9.35
C GLY A 151 17.71 5.16 10.58
N GLU A 152 17.92 5.90 11.66
CA GLU A 152 17.19 5.75 12.92
C GLU A 152 15.91 6.60 12.99
N HIS A 153 15.19 6.75 11.88
CA HIS A 153 13.99 7.60 11.84
C HIS A 153 12.98 7.17 12.94
N PRO A 154 12.48 8.09 13.78
CA PRO A 154 11.69 7.74 14.97
C PRO A 154 10.32 7.13 14.64
N LEU A 155 9.78 7.44 13.46
CA LEU A 155 8.48 6.92 12.99
C LEU A 155 8.57 5.56 12.27
N ARG A 156 9.76 4.98 12.06
CA ARG A 156 9.86 3.69 11.36
C ARG A 156 9.05 2.60 12.09
N GLY A 157 8.37 1.74 11.35
CA GLY A 157 7.44 0.76 11.88
C GLY A 157 5.99 1.24 11.95
N ARG A 158 5.72 2.55 11.80
CA ARG A 158 4.35 3.07 11.77
C ARG A 158 3.60 2.57 10.54
N TRP A 159 2.29 2.37 10.69
CA TRP A 159 1.41 2.00 9.59
C TRP A 159 1.17 3.20 8.66
N LYS A 160 1.36 2.99 7.37
CA LYS A 160 0.92 3.87 6.28
C LYS A 160 -0.42 3.35 5.78
N PRO A 161 -1.54 4.01 6.12
CA PRO A 161 -2.86 3.58 5.66
C PRO A 161 -3.01 3.76 4.16
N ARG A 162 -4.03 3.09 3.61
CA ARG A 162 -4.39 3.19 2.19
C ARG A 162 -4.88 4.60 1.88
N VAL A 163 -4.33 5.19 0.83
CA VAL A 163 -4.82 6.47 0.28
C VAL A 163 -6.04 6.18 -0.59
N THR A 164 -7.10 6.96 -0.41
CA THR A 164 -8.33 6.91 -1.21
C THR A 164 -8.53 8.24 -1.95
N ALA A 165 -9.51 8.30 -2.85
CA ALA A 165 -9.85 9.53 -3.56
C ALA A 165 -10.12 10.71 -2.60
N LYS A 166 -10.71 10.45 -1.43
CA LYS A 166 -11.03 11.47 -0.43
C LYS A 166 -9.80 12.14 0.19
N ASP A 167 -8.66 11.44 0.15
CA ASP A 167 -7.39 11.93 0.70
C ASP A 167 -6.59 12.72 -0.35
N VAL A 168 -7.06 12.75 -1.60
CA VAL A 168 -6.39 13.36 -2.75
C VAL A 168 -7.05 14.69 -3.11
N THR A 169 -6.21 15.70 -3.30
CA THR A 169 -6.59 16.98 -3.88
C THR A 169 -6.13 17.04 -5.33
N LEU A 170 -7.06 17.26 -6.26
CA LEU A 170 -6.74 17.43 -7.67
C LEU A 170 -6.46 18.91 -7.98
N ASN A 171 -5.39 19.15 -8.74
CA ASN A 171 -5.05 20.48 -9.25
C ASN A 171 -5.23 20.48 -10.77
N LEU A 172 -6.30 21.11 -11.23
CA LEU A 172 -6.75 21.09 -12.62
C LEU A 172 -6.91 22.53 -13.13
N GLY A 173 -6.86 22.71 -14.45
CA GLY A 173 -7.26 23.97 -15.07
C GLY A 173 -8.77 24.21 -14.91
N LYS A 174 -9.18 25.48 -14.89
CA LYS A 174 -10.60 25.86 -14.69
C LYS A 174 -11.60 25.14 -15.60
N GLU A 175 -11.24 25.00 -16.88
CA GLU A 175 -12.10 24.38 -17.89
C GLU A 175 -11.86 22.86 -18.05
N ALA A 176 -10.99 22.27 -17.24
CA ALA A 176 -10.64 20.86 -17.36
C ALA A 176 -11.77 19.97 -16.83
N LYS A 177 -12.03 18.87 -17.54
CA LYS A 177 -12.95 17.83 -17.07
C LYS A 177 -12.39 17.19 -15.79
N VAL A 178 -13.16 17.23 -14.71
CA VAL A 178 -12.80 16.58 -13.45
C VAL A 178 -12.87 15.05 -13.63
N PRO A 179 -11.80 14.30 -13.30
CA PRO A 179 -11.80 12.84 -13.32
C PRO A 179 -12.88 12.26 -12.41
N GLU A 180 -13.39 11.08 -12.76
CA GLU A 180 -14.35 10.36 -11.91
C GLU A 180 -13.70 9.95 -10.59
N GLY A 181 -14.39 10.22 -9.47
CA GLY A 181 -13.92 9.86 -8.14
C GLY A 181 -14.53 10.72 -7.04
N LYS A 182 -14.57 10.18 -5.81
CA LYS A 182 -14.98 10.93 -4.61
C LYS A 182 -13.78 11.70 -4.04
N TRP A 183 -13.30 12.67 -4.80
CA TRP A 183 -12.10 13.45 -4.48
C TRP A 183 -12.28 14.31 -3.23
N GLY A 184 -11.21 14.52 -2.46
CA GLY A 184 -11.25 15.29 -1.22
C GLY A 184 -11.50 16.78 -1.46
N GLN A 185 -10.68 17.39 -2.33
CA GLN A 185 -10.83 18.79 -2.76
C GLN A 185 -10.43 18.92 -4.22
N ASN A 186 -11.12 19.80 -4.95
CA ASN A 186 -10.77 20.17 -6.31
C ASN A 186 -10.32 21.63 -6.32
N HIS A 187 -9.07 21.88 -6.70
CA HIS A 187 -8.59 23.23 -6.95
C HIS A 187 -8.51 23.47 -8.45
N SER A 188 -9.41 24.33 -8.94
CA SER A 188 -9.37 24.89 -10.29
C SER A 188 -8.57 26.19 -10.29
N ARG A 189 -7.47 26.26 -11.04
CA ARG A 189 -6.66 27.47 -11.20
C ARG A 189 -6.59 27.95 -12.63
#